data_AF-A0A7C6FWX4-F1
#
_entry.id   AF-A0A7C6FWX4-F1
#
_cell.length_a   1.000
_cell.length_b   1.000
_cell.length_c   1.000
_cell.angle_alpha   90.00
_cell.angle_beta   90.00
_cell.angle_gamma   90.00
#
_symmetry.space_group_name_H-M   'P 1'
#
loop_
_entity.id
_entity.type
_entity.pdbx_description
1 polymer ?
#
loop_
_entity_poly.entity_id
_entity_poly.type
_entity_poly.pdbx_seq_one_letter_code
_entity_poly.pdbx_strand_id
1 'polypeptide(L)'
;MAVKTYYYDPSGALGVGYIIDGLTYTDSAGQSRVPVGSRVITNDGMYELAASGGVKLDPGPATLAGTPAARESYVTAMGDAKVRAARAALDSAYRQNVSALSEKKSGLKASYAEAKDSAAAENERERAAFHEYAAARGLNSGTAGQAQLAFGTSLLRNLTDLDRRYRTDESALDRELFKLKAEYDGAVAQAAAKAKLEELETLYKEWLEQASAAREDKRQKDSLRRSEGEAAIKSEEAAYKRALEAADYSGDYRQLARFGWTAEQIKKAEERWNRKYGL
;
A
#
# COMPACT_ATOMS: atom_id res chain seq x y z
N MET A 1 -17.54 3.61 20.25
CA MET A 1 -16.59 2.47 20.07
C MET A 1 -15.54 2.91 19.08
N ALA A 2 -14.25 2.72 19.37
CA ALA A 2 -13.17 3.14 18.47
C ALA A 2 -13.02 2.18 17.29
N VAL A 3 -13.16 2.69 16.07
CA VAL A 3 -12.95 1.92 14.83
C VAL A 3 -11.56 2.23 14.28
N LYS A 4 -10.70 1.23 14.17
CA LYS A 4 -9.36 1.40 13.61
C LYS A 4 -9.47 1.80 12.14
N THR A 5 -8.69 2.78 11.72
CA THR A 5 -8.58 3.23 10.33
C THR A 5 -7.13 3.58 9.96
N TYR A 6 -6.93 3.99 8.72
CA TYR A 6 -5.69 4.50 8.18
C TYR A 6 -5.89 5.92 7.64
N TYR A 7 -4.86 6.74 7.73
CA TYR A 7 -4.89 8.09 7.15
C TYR A 7 -3.52 8.45 6.58
N TYR A 8 -3.50 9.33 5.59
CA TYR A 8 -2.29 10.01 5.13
C TYR A 8 -2.23 11.36 5.82
N ASP A 9 -1.15 11.63 6.54
CA ASP A 9 -0.93 12.97 7.10
C ASP A 9 -0.72 14.01 5.98
N PRO A 10 -0.64 15.32 6.29
CA PRO A 10 -0.46 16.35 5.26
C PRO A 10 0.86 16.22 4.49
N SER A 11 1.84 15.49 5.03
CA SER A 11 3.11 15.16 4.37
C SER A 11 3.02 13.91 3.48
N GLY A 12 1.87 13.21 3.50
CA GLY A 12 1.62 11.99 2.76
C GLY A 12 2.10 10.71 3.46
N ALA A 13 2.49 10.79 4.73
CA ALA A 13 2.90 9.62 5.50
C ALA A 13 1.67 8.83 6.00
N LEU A 14 1.72 7.50 5.87
CA LEU A 14 0.65 6.62 6.32
C LEU A 14 0.69 6.46 7.84
N GLY A 15 -0.39 6.88 8.51
CA GLY A 15 -0.64 6.69 9.93
C GLY A 15 -1.79 5.72 10.19
N VAL A 16 -1.76 5.11 11.38
CA VAL A 16 -2.92 4.39 11.93
C VAL A 16 -3.75 5.41 12.73
N GLY A 17 -5.04 5.48 12.44
CA GLY A 17 -5.98 6.30 13.17
C GLY A 17 -7.11 5.50 13.80
N TYR A 18 -7.91 6.19 14.59
CA TYR A 18 -9.11 5.63 15.23
C TYR A 18 -10.26 6.62 15.03
N ILE A 19 -11.39 6.12 14.53
CA ILE A 19 -12.63 6.89 14.41
C ILE A 19 -13.44 6.68 15.69
N ILE A 20 -13.69 7.77 16.40
CA ILE A 20 -14.46 7.82 17.64
C ILE A 20 -15.48 8.93 17.46
N ASP A 21 -16.77 8.59 17.56
CA ASP A 21 -17.90 9.53 17.44
C ASP A 21 -17.84 10.44 16.20
N GLY A 22 -17.41 9.88 15.06
CA GLY A 22 -17.33 10.57 13.77
C GLY A 22 -16.08 11.43 13.58
N LEU A 23 -15.16 11.44 14.54
CA LEU A 23 -13.90 12.19 14.50
C LEU A 23 -12.71 11.23 14.45
N THR A 24 -11.65 11.64 13.75
CA THR A 24 -10.44 10.81 13.56
C THR A 24 -9.31 11.25 14.50
N TYR A 25 -8.75 10.28 15.19
CA TYR A 25 -7.68 10.42 16.19
C TYR A 25 -6.46 9.57 15.83
N THR A 26 -5.29 9.95 16.32
CA THR A 26 -4.04 9.16 16.17
C THR A 26 -3.91 8.08 17.26
N ASP A 27 -4.74 8.13 18.29
CA ASP A 27 -4.76 7.18 19.41
C ASP A 27 -6.17 6.64 19.67
N SER A 28 -6.26 5.47 20.30
CA SER A 28 -7.52 4.78 20.59
C SER A 28 -8.28 5.38 21.78
N ALA A 29 -7.66 6.27 22.56
CA ALA A 29 -8.27 6.95 23.70
C ALA A 29 -8.95 8.28 23.30
N GLY A 30 -8.76 8.74 22.06
CA GLY A 30 -9.38 9.94 21.53
C GLY A 30 -8.75 11.26 22.00
N GLN A 31 -7.46 11.25 22.36
CA GLN A 31 -6.79 12.43 22.93
C GLN A 31 -6.15 13.34 21.87
N SER A 32 -5.64 12.75 20.79
CA SER A 32 -4.85 13.43 19.75
C SER A 32 -5.54 13.33 18.40
N ARG A 33 -5.90 14.48 17.80
CA ARG A 33 -6.60 14.54 16.52
C ARG A 33 -5.63 14.33 15.35
N VAL A 34 -6.10 13.64 14.32
CA VAL A 34 -5.40 13.62 13.03
C VAL A 34 -5.36 15.05 12.46
N PRO A 35 -4.20 15.54 11.98
CA PRO A 35 -4.06 16.92 11.50
C PRO A 35 -5.00 17.27 10.35
N VAL A 36 -5.41 18.54 10.27
CA VAL A 36 -6.09 19.11 9.09
C VAL A 36 -5.15 19.03 7.86
N GLY A 37 -5.71 18.73 6.70
CA GLY A 37 -4.98 18.40 5.47
C GLY A 37 -4.66 16.91 5.31
N SER A 38 -4.93 16.10 6.34
CA SER A 38 -4.77 14.65 6.26
C SER A 38 -5.92 14.01 5.48
N ARG A 39 -5.63 12.96 4.73
CA ARG A 39 -6.63 12.14 4.03
C ARG A 39 -6.93 10.89 4.83
N VAL A 40 -8.10 10.84 5.46
CA VAL A 40 -8.56 9.73 6.26
C VAL A 40 -9.33 8.76 5.39
N ILE A 41 -8.96 7.49 5.48
CA ILE A 41 -9.73 6.42 4.89
C ILE A 41 -10.88 6.09 5.85
N THR A 42 -12.08 5.92 5.34
CA THR A 42 -13.24 5.47 6.12
C THR A 42 -13.98 4.42 5.32
N ASN A 43 -14.94 3.74 5.96
CA ASN A 43 -15.84 2.84 5.24
C ASN A 43 -16.54 3.58 4.10
N ASP A 44 -17.05 4.79 4.34
CA ASP A 44 -17.83 5.53 3.33
C ASP A 44 -16.98 6.31 2.32
N GLY A 45 -15.65 6.29 2.42
CA GLY A 45 -14.74 6.92 1.46
C GLY A 45 -13.51 7.54 2.04
N MET A 46 -12.74 8.13 1.14
CA MET A 46 -11.62 8.97 1.53
C MET A 46 -12.13 10.37 1.82
N TYR A 47 -11.76 10.89 2.98
CA TYR A 47 -12.09 12.25 3.40
C TYR A 47 -10.80 13.03 3.61
N GLU A 48 -10.71 14.23 3.05
CA GLU A 48 -9.69 15.20 3.44
C GLU A 48 -10.18 15.96 4.67
N LEU A 49 -9.43 15.93 5.76
CA LEU A 49 -9.78 16.68 6.96
C LEU A 49 -9.59 18.16 6.71
N ALA A 50 -10.67 18.94 6.74
CA ALA A 50 -10.63 20.40 6.76
C ALA A 50 -10.92 20.92 8.18
N ALA A 51 -10.67 22.22 8.41
CA ALA A 51 -10.90 22.87 9.70
C ALA A 51 -12.37 22.82 10.15
N SER A 52 -13.31 22.70 9.20
CA SER A 52 -14.76 22.63 9.42
C SER A 52 -15.31 21.19 9.41
N GLY A 53 -14.48 20.17 9.20
CA GLY A 53 -14.89 18.77 9.07
C GLY A 53 -14.25 18.06 7.88
N GLY A 54 -14.45 16.74 7.79
CA GLY A 54 -13.95 15.95 6.66
C GLY A 54 -14.70 16.27 5.37
N VAL A 55 -13.99 16.69 4.33
CA VAL A 55 -14.51 16.85 2.97
C VAL A 55 -14.33 15.53 2.24
N LYS A 56 -15.42 14.96 1.73
CA LYS A 56 -15.36 13.71 0.98
C LYS A 56 -14.64 13.94 -0.34
N LEU A 57 -13.53 13.24 -0.55
CA LEU A 57 -12.76 13.30 -1.79
C LEU A 57 -13.25 12.27 -2.81
N ASP A 58 -13.75 11.13 -2.33
CA ASP A 58 -14.17 10.01 -3.19
C ASP A 58 -15.36 9.27 -2.55
N PRO A 59 -16.34 8.77 -3.33
CA PRO A 59 -17.31 7.80 -2.82
C PRO A 59 -16.57 6.53 -2.40
N GLY A 60 -16.53 6.23 -1.11
CA GLY A 60 -15.98 4.95 -0.66
C GLY A 60 -16.92 3.78 -0.78
N PRO A 61 -16.40 2.60 -0.44
CA PRO A 61 -17.16 1.36 -0.44
C PRO A 61 -18.12 1.36 0.75
N ALA A 62 -19.40 1.68 0.53
CA ALA A 62 -20.44 1.73 1.56
C ALA A 62 -20.64 0.41 2.32
N THR A 63 -19.67 -0.03 3.13
CA THR A 63 -19.32 -1.43 3.48
C THR A 63 -18.57 -2.17 2.37
N LEU A 64 -17.84 -3.24 2.72
CA LEU A 64 -17.43 -4.29 1.77
C LEU A 64 -18.60 -4.92 0.97
N ALA A 65 -19.84 -4.45 1.14
CA ALA A 65 -21.00 -4.68 0.27
C ALA A 65 -21.15 -3.67 -0.88
N GLY A 66 -20.14 -2.83 -1.17
CA GLY A 66 -20.08 -2.03 -2.39
C GLY A 66 -19.91 -2.86 -3.68
N THR A 67 -20.26 -2.29 -4.83
CA THR A 67 -20.07 -2.94 -6.14
C THR A 67 -18.60 -3.35 -6.34
N PRO A 68 -18.30 -4.41 -7.12
CA PRO A 68 -16.92 -4.86 -7.36
C PRO A 68 -15.96 -3.73 -7.79
N ALA A 69 -16.43 -2.80 -8.62
CA ALA A 69 -15.66 -1.64 -9.08
C ALA A 69 -15.23 -0.67 -7.97
N ALA A 70 -16.08 -0.46 -6.95
CA ALA A 70 -15.75 0.42 -5.82
C ALA A 70 -14.69 -0.21 -4.89
N ARG A 71 -14.70 -1.55 -4.77
CA ARG A 71 -13.67 -2.30 -4.02
C ARG A 71 -12.34 -2.30 -4.75
N GLU A 72 -12.33 -2.56 -6.05
CA GLU A 72 -11.11 -2.46 -6.88
C GLU A 72 -10.46 -1.08 -6.76
N SER A 73 -11.27 -0.03 -6.91
CA SER A 73 -10.79 1.36 -6.80
C SER A 73 -10.19 1.65 -5.42
N TYR A 74 -10.76 1.09 -4.35
CA TYR A 74 -10.24 1.22 -2.99
C TYR A 74 -8.89 0.53 -2.78
N VAL A 75 -8.76 -0.73 -3.22
CA VAL A 75 -7.50 -1.48 -3.06
C VAL A 75 -6.38 -0.82 -3.88
N THR A 76 -6.69 -0.35 -5.10
CA THR A 76 -5.75 0.43 -5.91
C THR A 76 -5.35 1.74 -5.22
N ALA A 77 -6.31 2.51 -4.70
CA ALA A 77 -6.01 3.76 -3.98
C ALA A 77 -5.11 3.54 -2.75
N MET A 78 -5.28 2.43 -2.04
CA MET A 78 -4.42 2.08 -0.91
C MET A 78 -3.01 1.67 -1.36
N GLY A 79 -2.90 0.93 -2.47
CA GLY A 79 -1.63 0.61 -3.13
C GLY A 79 -0.87 1.89 -3.52
N ASP A 80 -1.50 2.79 -4.28
CA ASP A 80 -0.92 4.05 -4.72
C ASP A 80 -0.41 4.90 -3.55
N ALA A 81 -1.19 4.93 -2.47
CA ALA A 81 -0.87 5.77 -1.36
C ALA A 81 0.22 5.17 -0.45
N LYS A 82 0.39 3.84 -0.41
CA LYS A 82 1.62 3.19 0.11
C LYS A 82 2.87 3.58 -0.71
N VAL A 83 2.76 3.59 -2.04
CA VAL A 83 3.88 4.00 -2.92
C VAL A 83 4.25 5.45 -2.69
N ARG A 84 3.27 6.35 -2.57
CA ARG A 84 3.51 7.77 -2.26
C ARG A 84 4.24 7.96 -0.92
N ALA A 85 3.79 7.28 0.14
CA ALA A 85 4.44 7.35 1.44
C ALA A 85 5.88 6.84 1.41
N ALA A 86 6.12 5.68 0.77
CA ALA A 86 7.46 5.12 0.60
C ALA A 86 8.37 6.07 -0.19
N ARG A 87 7.86 6.69 -1.26
CA ARG A 87 8.59 7.67 -2.06
C ARG A 87 8.96 8.92 -1.26
N ALA A 88 8.05 9.46 -0.45
CA ALA A 88 8.33 10.64 0.38
C ALA A 88 9.48 10.40 1.38
N ALA A 89 9.49 9.22 2.02
CA ALA A 89 10.58 8.82 2.92
C ALA A 89 11.92 8.69 2.18
N LEU A 90 11.90 8.03 1.01
CA LEU A 90 13.09 7.87 0.15
C LEU A 90 13.59 9.22 -0.38
N ASP A 91 12.69 10.15 -0.73
CA ASP A 91 13.01 11.51 -1.17
C ASP A 91 13.73 12.30 -0.09
N SER A 92 13.24 12.23 1.15
CA SER A 92 13.87 12.91 2.28
C SER A 92 15.29 12.38 2.52
N ALA A 93 15.46 11.05 2.56
CA ALA A 93 16.76 10.41 2.75
C ALA A 93 17.73 10.73 1.60
N TYR A 94 17.26 10.66 0.35
CA TYR A 94 18.05 11.01 -0.83
C TYR A 94 18.55 12.46 -0.77
N ARG A 95 17.67 13.43 -0.45
CA ARG A 95 18.04 14.85 -0.34
C ARG A 95 19.10 15.10 0.74
N GLN A 96 18.95 14.47 1.91
CA GLN A 96 19.94 14.58 3.00
C GLN A 96 21.31 14.05 2.56
N ASN A 97 21.35 12.88 1.92
CA ASN A 97 22.59 12.27 1.45
C ASN A 97 23.25 13.09 0.32
N VAL A 98 22.46 13.65 -0.60
CA VAL A 98 22.97 14.57 -1.64
C VAL A 98 23.57 15.83 -1.02
N SER A 99 22.92 16.43 -0.01
CA SER A 99 23.46 17.60 0.70
C SER A 99 24.80 17.27 1.35
N ALA A 100 24.88 16.17 2.08
CA ALA A 100 26.11 15.74 2.74
C ALA A 100 27.25 15.47 1.74
N LEU A 101 26.95 14.86 0.59
CA LEU A 101 27.95 14.64 -0.48
C LEU A 101 28.38 15.96 -1.14
N SER A 102 27.46 16.91 -1.32
CA SER A 102 27.78 18.23 -1.83
C SER A 102 28.69 19.01 -0.88
N GLU A 103 28.42 18.94 0.43
CA GLU A 103 29.27 19.53 1.46
C GLU A 103 30.67 18.91 1.46
N LYS A 104 30.77 17.58 1.38
CA LYS A 104 32.07 16.88 1.23
C LYS A 104 32.83 17.33 -0.01
N LYS A 105 32.16 17.49 -1.15
CA LYS A 105 32.77 17.96 -2.40
C LYS A 105 33.28 19.39 -2.26
N SER A 106 32.52 20.27 -1.62
CA SER A 106 32.94 21.64 -1.32
C SER A 106 34.14 21.69 -0.37
N GLY A 107 34.11 20.90 0.69
CA GLY A 107 35.22 20.76 1.64
C GLY A 107 36.50 20.23 1.00
N LEU A 108 36.39 19.23 0.11
CA LEU A 108 37.50 18.69 -0.68
C LEU A 108 38.12 19.77 -1.58
N LYS A 109 37.30 20.60 -2.22
CA LYS A 109 37.78 21.70 -3.05
C LYS A 109 38.52 22.75 -2.23
N ALA A 110 38.01 23.11 -1.05
CA ALA A 110 38.64 24.06 -0.16
C ALA A 110 39.99 23.55 0.36
N SER A 111 40.04 22.30 0.85
CA SER A 111 41.28 21.70 1.35
C SER A 111 42.33 21.53 0.26
N TYR A 112 41.93 21.21 -0.97
CA TYR A 112 42.83 21.16 -2.11
C TYR A 112 43.41 22.54 -2.45
N ALA A 113 42.60 23.60 -2.43
CA ALA A 113 43.09 24.97 -2.64
C ALA A 113 44.11 25.38 -1.55
N GLU A 114 43.79 25.14 -0.28
CA GLU A 114 44.69 25.41 0.85
C GLU A 114 46.00 24.61 0.77
N ALA A 115 45.94 23.34 0.32
CA ALA A 115 47.12 22.51 0.12
C ALA A 115 48.03 23.03 -0.99
N LYS A 116 47.46 23.57 -2.09
CA LYS A 116 48.26 24.22 -3.14
C LYS A 116 48.96 25.47 -2.63
N ASP A 117 48.22 26.32 -1.91
CA ASP A 117 48.76 27.57 -1.37
C ASP A 117 49.87 27.28 -0.35
N SER A 118 49.69 26.27 0.49
CA SER A 118 50.71 25.79 1.43
C SER A 118 51.95 25.26 0.72
N ALA A 119 51.79 24.42 -0.31
CA ALA A 119 52.93 23.90 -1.08
C ALA A 119 53.72 25.01 -1.80
N ALA A 120 53.02 26.02 -2.33
CA ALA A 120 53.67 27.19 -2.92
C ALA A 120 54.43 28.02 -1.86
N ALA A 121 53.81 28.27 -0.70
CA ALA A 121 54.43 29.00 0.40
C ALA A 121 55.66 28.29 0.97
N GLU A 122 55.61 26.96 1.11
CA GLU A 122 56.75 26.15 1.54
C GLU A 122 57.91 26.23 0.55
N ASN A 123 57.63 26.14 -0.75
CA ASN A 123 58.66 26.26 -1.78
C ASN A 123 59.34 27.63 -1.76
N GLU A 124 58.57 28.72 -1.58
CA GLU A 124 59.15 30.07 -1.48
C GLU A 124 60.01 30.23 -0.21
N ARG A 125 59.62 29.63 0.92
CA ARG A 125 60.45 29.61 2.13
C ARG A 125 61.75 28.84 1.93
N GLU A 126 61.70 27.67 1.29
CA GLU A 126 62.89 26.89 0.96
C GLU A 126 63.84 27.65 0.03
N ARG A 127 63.27 28.31 -1.00
CA ARG A 127 64.04 29.18 -1.90
C ARG A 127 64.70 30.33 -1.15
N ALA A 128 63.97 31.03 -0.28
CA ALA A 128 64.51 32.13 0.52
C ALA A 128 65.64 31.65 1.46
N ALA A 129 65.43 30.54 2.17
CA ALA A 129 66.44 29.96 3.05
C ALA A 129 67.70 29.52 2.28
N PHE A 130 67.54 28.94 1.09
CA PHE A 130 68.66 28.59 0.22
C PHE A 130 69.40 29.84 -0.29
N HIS A 131 68.69 30.90 -0.67
CA HIS A 131 69.31 32.16 -1.11
C HIS A 131 70.15 32.79 0.01
N GLU A 132 69.66 32.81 1.24
CA GLU A 132 70.40 33.27 2.41
C GLU A 132 71.64 32.41 2.68
N TYR A 133 71.48 31.08 2.63
CA TYR A 133 72.59 30.13 2.78
C TYR A 133 73.66 30.29 1.69
N ALA A 134 73.24 30.41 0.43
CA ALA A 134 74.12 30.57 -0.71
C ALA A 134 74.91 31.90 -0.66
N ALA A 135 74.24 32.98 -0.25
CA ALA A 135 74.88 34.27 -0.01
C ALA A 135 75.92 34.20 1.11
N ALA A 136 75.60 33.54 2.23
CA ALA A 136 76.51 33.35 3.36
C ALA A 136 77.75 32.49 3.03
N ARG A 137 77.63 31.55 2.07
CA ARG A 137 78.69 30.64 1.66
C ARG A 137 79.42 31.06 0.37
N GLY A 138 79.02 32.15 -0.26
CA GLY A 138 79.59 32.61 -1.53
C GLY A 138 79.42 31.62 -2.68
N LEU A 139 78.34 30.83 -2.67
CA LEU A 139 78.09 29.85 -3.74
C LEU A 139 77.88 30.56 -5.08
N ASN A 140 78.59 30.10 -6.11
CA ASN A 140 78.58 30.71 -7.45
C ASN A 140 77.26 30.46 -8.21
N SER A 141 76.99 31.24 -9.26
CA SER A 141 75.75 31.27 -10.05
C SER A 141 75.33 29.90 -10.62
N GLY A 142 76.28 29.02 -10.93
CA GLY A 142 75.99 27.66 -11.43
C GLY A 142 75.30 26.75 -10.40
N THR A 143 75.71 26.81 -9.13
CA THR A 143 75.09 26.05 -8.03
C THR A 143 73.71 26.62 -7.69
N ALA A 144 73.54 27.93 -7.76
CA ALA A 144 72.24 28.58 -7.55
C ALA A 144 71.22 28.24 -8.65
N GLY A 145 71.65 28.14 -9.92
CA GLY A 145 70.78 27.74 -11.04
C GLY A 145 70.29 26.30 -10.95
N GLN A 146 71.16 25.37 -10.54
CA GLN A 146 70.77 23.96 -10.32
C GLN A 146 69.78 23.82 -9.15
N ALA A 147 69.96 24.58 -8.07
CA ALA A 147 69.05 24.58 -6.94
C ALA A 147 67.67 25.18 -7.30
N GLN A 148 67.63 26.28 -8.06
CA GLN A 148 66.36 26.85 -8.55
C GLN A 148 65.56 25.86 -9.41
N LEU A 149 66.24 25.11 -10.29
CA LEU A 149 65.62 24.03 -11.07
C LEU A 149 65.11 22.89 -10.17
N ALA A 150 65.84 22.52 -9.12
CA ALA A 150 65.41 21.50 -8.16
C ALA A 150 64.15 21.94 -7.39
N PHE A 151 64.08 23.19 -6.93
CA PHE A 151 62.89 23.72 -6.26
C PHE A 151 61.66 23.75 -7.18
N GLY A 152 61.83 24.19 -8.43
CA GLY A 152 60.74 24.22 -9.41
C GLY A 152 60.24 22.83 -9.79
N THR A 153 61.14 21.86 -9.97
CA THR A 153 60.75 20.46 -10.28
C THR A 153 60.07 19.77 -9.08
N SER A 154 60.52 20.05 -7.86
CA SER A 154 59.89 19.57 -6.62
C SER A 154 58.47 20.12 -6.45
N LEU A 155 58.29 21.45 -6.58
CA LEU A 155 56.98 22.09 -6.50
C LEU A 155 56.01 21.55 -7.57
N LEU A 156 56.47 21.46 -8.82
CA LEU A 156 55.66 20.93 -9.92
C LEU A 156 55.17 19.50 -9.63
N ARG A 157 56.04 18.66 -9.07
CA ARG A 157 55.69 17.29 -8.67
C ARG A 157 54.63 17.29 -7.57
N ASN A 158 54.81 18.08 -6.52
CA ASN A 158 53.84 18.20 -5.42
C ASN A 158 52.47 18.68 -5.91
N LEU A 159 52.43 19.71 -6.75
CA LEU A 159 51.19 20.20 -7.35
C LEU A 159 50.51 19.16 -8.24
N THR A 160 51.29 18.43 -9.04
CA THR A 160 50.77 17.36 -9.90
C THR A 160 50.19 16.21 -9.07
N ASP A 161 50.83 15.85 -7.97
CA ASP A 161 50.34 14.79 -7.08
C ASP A 161 49.08 15.23 -6.32
N LEU A 162 49.01 16.49 -5.88
CA LEU A 162 47.77 17.09 -5.33
C LEU A 162 46.63 17.07 -6.36
N ASP A 163 46.90 17.47 -7.61
CA ASP A 163 45.91 17.44 -8.70
C ASP A 163 45.36 16.04 -8.96
N ARG A 164 46.24 15.03 -8.98
CA ARG A 164 45.84 13.63 -9.17
C ARG A 164 44.96 13.13 -8.02
N ARG A 165 45.30 13.45 -6.78
CA ARG A 165 44.51 13.08 -5.59
C ARG A 165 43.14 13.75 -5.63
N TYR A 166 43.10 15.07 -5.83
CA TYR A 166 41.84 15.81 -5.92
C TYR A 166 40.90 15.22 -6.97
N ARG A 167 41.39 14.96 -8.20
CA ARG A 167 40.58 14.34 -9.26
C ARG A 167 40.09 12.93 -8.90
N THR A 168 40.91 12.17 -8.19
CA THR A 168 40.55 10.80 -7.75
C THR A 168 39.43 10.84 -6.71
N ASP A 169 39.57 11.73 -5.73
CA ASP A 169 38.61 11.91 -4.64
C ASP A 169 37.30 12.52 -5.15
N GLU A 170 37.38 13.52 -6.03
CA GLU A 170 36.22 14.10 -6.71
C GLU A 170 35.48 13.04 -7.53
N SER A 171 36.20 12.23 -8.32
CA SER A 171 35.58 11.13 -9.07
C SER A 171 34.98 10.06 -8.17
N ALA A 172 35.50 9.85 -6.96
CA ALA A 172 34.92 8.93 -5.98
C ALA A 172 33.60 9.46 -5.45
N LEU A 173 33.53 10.74 -5.08
CA LEU A 173 32.30 11.41 -4.66
C LEU A 173 31.23 11.40 -5.76
N ASP A 174 31.62 11.63 -7.02
CA ASP A 174 30.69 11.58 -8.13
C ASP A 174 30.14 10.15 -8.33
N ARG A 175 30.97 9.11 -8.22
CA ARG A 175 30.52 7.71 -8.23
C ARG A 175 29.56 7.39 -7.09
N GLU A 176 29.78 7.94 -5.90
CA GLU A 176 28.86 7.79 -4.76
C GLU A 176 27.49 8.43 -5.05
N LEU A 177 27.47 9.63 -5.63
CA LEU A 177 26.22 10.29 -6.06
C LEU A 177 25.46 9.45 -7.10
N PHE A 178 26.16 8.90 -8.10
CA PHE A 178 25.53 8.04 -9.10
C PHE A 178 24.95 6.77 -8.48
N LYS A 179 25.67 6.11 -7.58
CA LYS A 179 25.17 4.92 -6.85
C LYS A 179 23.95 5.24 -6.02
N LEU A 180 24.01 6.33 -5.25
CA LEU A 180 22.89 6.79 -4.41
C LEU A 180 21.63 7.05 -5.26
N LYS A 181 21.79 7.65 -6.44
CA LYS A 181 20.67 7.85 -7.37
C LYS A 181 20.09 6.53 -7.87
N ALA A 182 20.94 5.59 -8.28
CA ALA A 182 20.49 4.28 -8.74
C ALA A 182 19.79 3.48 -7.63
N GLU A 183 20.29 3.54 -6.40
CA GLU A 183 19.68 2.93 -5.21
C GLU A 183 18.31 3.53 -4.90
N TYR A 184 18.18 4.87 -4.95
CA TYR A 184 16.91 5.56 -4.81
C TYR A 184 15.91 5.14 -5.89
N ASP A 185 16.30 5.19 -7.17
CA ASP A 185 15.42 4.85 -8.29
C ASP A 185 14.96 3.37 -8.19
N GLY A 186 15.87 2.47 -7.79
CA GLY A 186 15.58 1.06 -7.54
C GLY A 186 14.65 0.83 -6.34
N ALA A 187 14.85 1.55 -5.22
CA ALA A 187 14.01 1.45 -4.03
C ALA A 187 12.58 1.94 -4.29
N VAL A 188 12.42 3.02 -5.06
CA VAL A 188 11.09 3.51 -5.48
C VAL A 188 10.39 2.46 -6.36
N ALA A 189 11.09 1.87 -7.33
CA ALA A 189 10.54 0.82 -8.18
C ALA A 189 10.15 -0.43 -7.38
N GLN A 190 10.96 -0.83 -6.40
CA GLN A 190 10.65 -1.95 -5.51
C GLN A 190 9.43 -1.67 -4.63
N ALA A 191 9.30 -0.45 -4.10
CA ALA A 191 8.13 -0.06 -3.33
C ALA A 191 6.85 -0.11 -4.18
N ALA A 192 6.92 0.35 -5.44
CA ALA A 192 5.81 0.24 -6.39
C ALA A 192 5.43 -1.22 -6.69
N ALA A 193 6.42 -2.08 -6.94
CA ALA A 193 6.19 -3.50 -7.21
C ALA A 193 5.56 -4.24 -6.01
N LYS A 194 6.03 -3.98 -4.79
CA LYS A 194 5.47 -4.57 -3.57
C LYS A 194 4.02 -4.15 -3.35
N ALA A 195 3.72 -2.85 -3.47
CA ALA A 195 2.36 -2.35 -3.33
C ALA A 195 1.41 -2.99 -4.36
N LYS A 196 1.86 -3.16 -5.60
CA LYS A 196 1.09 -3.83 -6.66
C LYS A 196 0.85 -5.31 -6.38
N LEU A 197 1.84 -6.03 -5.86
CA LEU A 197 1.67 -7.43 -5.45
C LEU A 197 0.63 -7.57 -4.34
N GLU A 198 0.69 -6.73 -3.30
CA GLU A 198 -0.28 -6.74 -2.20
C GLU A 198 -1.71 -6.40 -2.67
N GLU A 199 -1.84 -5.44 -3.61
CA GLU A 199 -3.11 -5.13 -4.27
C GLU A 199 -3.67 -6.37 -4.98
N LEU A 200 -2.85 -7.04 -5.81
CA LEU A 200 -3.26 -8.23 -6.55
C LEU A 200 -3.65 -9.39 -5.62
N GLU A 201 -2.90 -9.63 -4.54
CA GLU A 201 -3.22 -10.66 -3.56
C GLU A 201 -4.55 -10.40 -2.84
N THR A 202 -4.84 -9.14 -2.52
CA THR A 202 -6.08 -8.74 -1.86
C THR A 202 -7.27 -8.93 -2.78
N LEU A 203 -7.18 -8.42 -4.02
CA LEU A 203 -8.22 -8.61 -5.03
C LEU A 203 -8.47 -10.09 -5.34
N TYR A 204 -7.41 -10.90 -5.37
CA TYR A 204 -7.53 -12.34 -5.59
C TYR A 204 -8.27 -13.06 -4.45
N LYS A 205 -7.96 -12.75 -3.18
CA LYS A 205 -8.68 -13.31 -2.02
C LYS A 205 -10.16 -12.93 -2.05
N GLU A 206 -10.47 -11.68 -2.36
CA GLU A 206 -11.85 -11.21 -2.46
C GLU A 206 -12.62 -11.92 -3.58
N TRP A 207 -11.99 -12.14 -4.73
CA TRP A 207 -12.59 -12.90 -5.83
C TRP A 207 -12.94 -14.34 -5.40
N LEU A 208 -12.06 -15.00 -4.65
CA LEU A 208 -12.32 -16.34 -4.11
C LEU A 208 -13.49 -16.37 -3.13
N GLU A 209 -13.56 -15.39 -2.22
CA GLU A 209 -14.66 -15.27 -1.26
C GLU A 209 -16.00 -15.05 -1.96
N GLN A 210 -16.05 -14.14 -2.95
CA GLN A 210 -17.26 -13.92 -3.76
C GLN A 210 -17.69 -15.19 -4.51
N ALA A 211 -16.74 -15.92 -5.10
CA ALA A 211 -17.03 -17.17 -5.78
C ALA A 211 -17.58 -18.24 -4.81
N SER A 212 -17.11 -18.27 -3.57
CA SER A 212 -17.61 -19.19 -2.53
C SER A 212 -19.01 -18.83 -2.06
N ALA A 213 -19.27 -17.55 -1.77
CA ALA A 213 -20.58 -17.04 -1.36
C ALA A 213 -21.65 -17.30 -2.44
N ALA A 214 -21.33 -17.07 -3.71
CA ALA A 214 -22.26 -17.36 -4.82
C ALA A 214 -22.64 -18.86 -4.91
N ARG A 215 -21.70 -19.76 -4.58
CA ARG A 215 -21.96 -21.21 -4.55
C ARG A 215 -22.81 -21.62 -3.35
N GLU A 216 -22.65 -20.96 -2.20
CA GLU A 216 -23.44 -21.19 -1.00
C GLU A 216 -24.87 -20.68 -1.17
N ASP A 217 -25.05 -19.46 -1.69
CA ASP A 217 -26.35 -18.89 -2.03
C ASP A 217 -27.14 -19.79 -2.98
N LYS A 218 -26.46 -20.32 -4.02
CA LYS A 218 -27.09 -21.27 -4.94
C LYS A 218 -27.53 -22.54 -4.22
N ARG A 219 -26.66 -23.11 -3.38
CA ARG A 219 -26.98 -24.32 -2.58
C ARG A 219 -28.13 -24.09 -1.62
N GLN A 220 -28.22 -22.91 -1.01
CA GLN A 220 -29.29 -22.54 -0.10
C GLN A 220 -30.61 -22.33 -0.83
N LYS A 221 -30.61 -21.68 -2.00
CA LYS A 221 -31.81 -21.56 -2.84
C LYS A 221 -32.29 -22.93 -3.33
N ASP A 222 -31.36 -23.79 -3.74
CA ASP A 222 -31.67 -25.15 -4.18
C ASP A 222 -32.18 -26.05 -3.02
N SER A 223 -31.74 -25.83 -1.78
CA SER A 223 -32.27 -26.55 -0.62
C SER A 223 -33.65 -26.05 -0.21
N LEU A 224 -33.88 -24.73 -0.22
CA LEU A 224 -35.19 -24.13 0.04
C LEU A 224 -36.23 -24.63 -0.95
N ARG A 225 -35.93 -24.58 -2.26
CA ARG A 225 -36.83 -25.08 -3.31
C ARG A 225 -37.19 -26.55 -3.13
N ARG A 226 -36.25 -27.39 -2.71
CA ARG A 226 -36.52 -28.81 -2.41
C ARG A 226 -37.43 -28.96 -1.18
N SER A 227 -37.15 -28.20 -0.12
CA SER A 227 -37.97 -28.23 1.10
C SER A 227 -39.40 -27.75 0.87
N GLU A 228 -39.60 -26.73 0.03
CA GLU A 228 -40.93 -26.23 -0.35
C GLU A 228 -41.70 -27.27 -1.17
N GLY A 229 -41.03 -27.96 -2.11
CA GLY A 229 -41.61 -29.07 -2.86
C GLY A 229 -42.03 -30.23 -1.97
N GLU A 230 -41.17 -30.64 -1.02
CA GLU A 230 -41.50 -31.69 -0.05
C GLU A 230 -42.64 -31.30 0.89
N ALA A 231 -42.69 -30.04 1.33
CA ALA A 231 -43.77 -29.51 2.16
C ALA A 231 -45.10 -29.47 1.40
N ALA A 232 -45.10 -29.08 0.13
CA ALA A 232 -46.27 -29.09 -0.72
C ALA A 232 -46.85 -30.51 -0.86
N ILE A 233 -46.00 -31.50 -1.16
CA ILE A 233 -46.40 -32.91 -1.25
C ILE A 233 -47.01 -33.39 0.07
N LYS A 234 -46.33 -33.16 1.20
CA LYS A 234 -46.85 -33.56 2.53
C LYS A 234 -48.18 -32.88 2.87
N SER A 235 -48.36 -31.62 2.49
CA SER A 235 -49.60 -30.88 2.74
C SER A 235 -50.77 -31.43 1.92
N GLU A 236 -50.51 -31.81 0.67
CA GLU A 236 -51.48 -32.43 -0.23
C GLU A 236 -51.87 -33.82 0.25
N GLU A 237 -50.91 -34.63 0.70
CA GLU A 237 -51.16 -35.93 1.34
C GLU A 237 -52.00 -35.79 2.62
N ALA A 238 -51.75 -34.77 3.46
CA ALA A 238 -52.54 -34.52 4.65
C ALA A 238 -53.97 -34.06 4.33
N ALA A 239 -54.14 -33.22 3.30
CA ALA A 239 -55.44 -32.80 2.81
C ALA A 239 -56.25 -33.98 2.26
N TYR A 240 -55.59 -34.86 1.49
CA TYR A 240 -56.19 -36.10 1.00
C TYR A 240 -56.67 -36.99 2.15
N LYS A 241 -55.82 -37.23 3.17
CA LYS A 241 -56.19 -38.03 4.35
C LYS A 241 -57.40 -37.48 5.10
N ARG A 242 -57.44 -36.15 5.34
CA ARG A 242 -58.59 -35.51 6.00
C ARG A 242 -59.86 -35.61 5.17
N ALA A 243 -59.78 -35.45 3.85
CA ALA A 243 -60.93 -35.58 2.97
C ALA A 243 -61.48 -37.02 2.97
N LEU A 244 -60.59 -38.02 3.00
CA LEU A 244 -60.97 -39.42 3.10
C LEU A 244 -61.63 -39.74 4.44
N GLU A 245 -61.07 -39.27 5.55
CA GLU A 245 -61.62 -39.47 6.90
C GLU A 245 -63.00 -38.80 7.07
N ALA A 246 -63.16 -37.58 6.55
CA ALA A 246 -64.46 -36.89 6.54
C ALA A 246 -65.51 -37.62 5.68
N ALA A 247 -65.10 -38.18 4.54
CA ALA A 247 -65.96 -38.98 3.69
C ALA A 247 -66.36 -40.31 4.35
N ASP A 248 -65.44 -40.99 5.04
CA ASP A 248 -65.71 -42.21 5.79
C ASP A 248 -66.67 -42.00 6.98
N TYR A 249 -66.69 -40.80 7.55
CA TYR A 249 -67.62 -40.44 8.63
C TYR A 249 -69.00 -40.01 8.10
N SER A 250 -69.04 -39.22 7.01
CA SER A 250 -70.28 -38.62 6.49
C SER A 250 -70.99 -39.42 5.41
N GLY A 251 -70.28 -40.35 4.75
CA GLY A 251 -70.78 -41.11 3.61
C GLY A 251 -70.74 -40.36 2.27
N ASP A 252 -70.30 -39.10 2.22
CA ASP A 252 -70.15 -38.31 0.99
C ASP A 252 -68.69 -38.33 0.49
N TYR A 253 -68.43 -39.10 -0.57
CA TYR A 253 -67.09 -39.29 -1.13
C TYR A 253 -66.80 -38.36 -2.33
N ARG A 254 -67.72 -37.45 -2.67
CA ARG A 254 -67.59 -36.59 -3.87
C ARG A 254 -66.37 -35.69 -3.85
N GLN A 255 -65.91 -35.27 -2.66
CA GLN A 255 -64.73 -34.43 -2.51
C GLN A 255 -63.43 -35.14 -2.92
N LEU A 256 -63.41 -36.47 -2.96
CA LEU A 256 -62.25 -37.24 -3.39
C LEU A 256 -62.00 -37.19 -4.90
N ALA A 257 -62.97 -36.70 -5.69
CA ALA A 257 -62.77 -36.41 -7.11
C ALA A 257 -61.61 -35.43 -7.35
N ARG A 258 -61.38 -34.49 -6.41
CA ARG A 258 -60.26 -33.53 -6.46
C ARG A 258 -58.89 -34.18 -6.30
N PHE A 259 -58.85 -35.40 -5.76
CA PHE A 259 -57.65 -36.20 -5.56
C PHE A 259 -57.58 -37.39 -6.54
N GLY A 260 -58.35 -37.34 -7.64
CA GLY A 260 -58.26 -38.29 -8.74
C GLY A 260 -59.18 -39.52 -8.64
N TRP A 261 -60.12 -39.56 -7.69
CA TRP A 261 -61.11 -40.65 -7.64
C TRP A 261 -62.10 -40.54 -8.80
N THR A 262 -62.37 -41.67 -9.47
CA THR A 262 -63.36 -41.71 -10.55
C THR A 262 -64.78 -41.73 -10.00
N ALA A 263 -65.75 -41.31 -10.82
CA ALA A 263 -67.17 -41.32 -10.45
C ALA A 263 -67.66 -42.73 -10.05
N GLU A 264 -67.13 -43.78 -10.67
CA GLU A 264 -67.44 -45.17 -10.32
C GLU A 264 -66.85 -45.56 -8.95
N GLN A 265 -65.62 -45.13 -8.64
CA GLN A 265 -64.98 -45.40 -7.35
C GLN A 265 -65.73 -44.71 -6.20
N ILE A 266 -66.13 -43.45 -6.41
CA ILE A 266 -66.93 -42.66 -5.46
C ILE A 266 -68.26 -43.37 -5.20
N LYS A 267 -69.02 -43.68 -6.25
CA LYS A 267 -70.32 -44.35 -6.14
C LYS A 267 -70.21 -45.70 -5.42
N LYS A 268 -69.19 -46.50 -5.74
CA LYS A 268 -68.95 -47.80 -5.10
C LYS A 268 -68.58 -47.67 -3.62
N ALA A 269 -67.88 -46.60 -3.22
CA ALA A 269 -67.55 -46.32 -1.83
C ALA A 269 -68.79 -45.87 -1.03
N GLU A 270 -69.61 -44.98 -1.60
CA GLU A 270 -70.90 -44.57 -1.03
C GLU A 270 -71.84 -45.77 -0.82
N GLU A 271 -71.97 -46.65 -1.82
CA GLU A 271 -72.77 -47.88 -1.73
C GLU A 271 -72.26 -48.88 -0.68
N ARG A 272 -70.95 -48.91 -0.40
CA ARG A 272 -70.38 -49.73 0.67
C ARG A 272 -70.65 -49.12 2.04
N TRP A 273 -70.55 -47.80 2.15
CA TRP A 273 -70.84 -47.08 3.38
C TRP A 273 -72.30 -47.23 3.77
N ASN A 274 -73.24 -47.04 2.83
CA ASN A 274 -74.69 -47.25 3.06
C ASN A 274 -74.99 -48.68 3.52
N ARG A 275 -74.38 -49.69 2.87
CA ARG A 275 -74.52 -51.10 3.29
C ARG A 275 -73.97 -51.39 4.70
N LYS A 276 -72.96 -50.65 5.14
CA LYS A 276 -72.30 -50.87 6.44
C LYS A 276 -73.03 -50.16 7.59
N TYR A 277 -73.62 -49.00 7.35
CA TYR A 277 -74.26 -48.16 8.36
C TYR A 277 -75.80 -48.11 8.29
N GLY A 278 -76.42 -48.88 7.38
CA GLY A 278 -77.84 -49.23 7.45
C GLY A 278 -78.80 -48.11 7.06
N LEU A 279 -78.60 -47.52 5.88
CA LEU A 279 -79.62 -46.77 5.13
C LEU A 279 -79.95 -47.51 3.83
#